data_AF-A0A7V9FXZ4-F1
#
_entry.id   AF-A0A7V9FXZ4-F1
#
_cell.length_a   1.000
_cell.length_b   1.000
_cell.length_c   1.000
_cell.angle_alpha   90.00
_cell.angle_beta   90.00
_cell.angle_gamma   90.00
#
_symmetry.space_group_name_H-M   'P 1'
#
loop_
_entity.id
_entity.type
_entity.pdbx_description
1 polymer ?
#
loop_
_entity_poly.entity_id
_entity_poly.type
_entity_poly.pdbx_seq_one_letter_code
_entity_poly.pdbx_strand_id
1 'polypeptide(L)' 'MVARICREHAHGASLAEIARRLNRDEIPTGQGGRQWWPSTVRAVLLRSSPPGSARAVRT' A
#
# COMPACT_ATOMS: atom_id res chain seq x y z
N MET A 1 -3.79 7.95 5.14
CA MET A 1 -3.31 7.34 3.87
C MET A 1 -3.14 5.84 3.96
N VAL A 2 -2.25 5.33 4.83
CA VAL A 2 -1.94 3.89 4.94
C VAL A 2 -3.19 3.01 5.05
N ALA A 3 -4.12 3.35 5.96
CA ALA A 3 -5.37 2.61 6.12
C ALA A 3 -6.22 2.52 4.83
N ARG A 4 -6.23 3.58 4.01
CA ARG A 4 -6.92 3.59 2.72
C ARG A 4 -6.27 2.61 1.74
N ILE A 5 -4.94 2.63 1.64
CA ILE A 5 -4.17 1.71 0.79
C ILE A 5 -4.42 0.25 1.20
N CYS A 6 -4.36 -0.05 2.49
CA CYS A 6 -4.65 -1.38 3.01
C CYS A 6 -6.08 -1.82 2.69
N ARG A 7 -7.07 -0.94 2.89
CA ARG A 7 -8.48 -1.22 2.60
C ARG A 7 -8.70 -1.49 1.11
N GLU A 8 -8.24 -0.61 0.22
CA GLU A 8 -8.44 -0.78 -1.23
C GLU A 8 -7.75 -2.06 -1.75
N HIS A 9 -6.56 -2.37 -1.25
CA HIS A 9 -5.87 -3.62 -1.60
C HIS A 9 -6.61 -4.85 -1.07
N ALA A 10 -7.15 -4.79 0.16
CA ALA A 10 -7.97 -5.89 0.72
C ALA A 10 -9.28 -6.12 -0.06
N HIS A 11 -9.81 -5.09 -0.72
CA HIS A 11 -10.94 -5.22 -1.65
C HIS A 11 -10.54 -5.65 -3.07
N GLY A 12 -9.27 -6.02 -3.30
CA GLY A 12 -8.79 -6.54 -4.58
C GLY A 12 -8.38 -5.47 -5.59
N ALA A 13 -8.28 -4.20 -5.21
CA ALA A 13 -7.76 -3.17 -6.11
C ALA A 13 -6.27 -3.43 -6.39
N SER A 14 -5.88 -3.35 -7.67
CA SER A 14 -4.48 -3.48 -8.07
C SER A 14 -3.64 -2.29 -7.57
N LEU A 15 -2.34 -2.50 -7.39
CA LEU A 15 -1.42 -1.44 -6.96
C LEU A 15 -1.43 -0.22 -7.88
N ALA A 16 -1.60 -0.45 -9.19
CA ALA A 16 -1.71 0.60 -10.19
C ALA A 16 -3.01 1.38 -10.08
N GLU A 17 -4.13 0.70 -9.82
CA GLU A 17 -5.41 1.35 -9.60
C GLU A 17 -5.40 2.23 -8.34
N ILE A 18 -4.84 1.72 -7.25
CA ILE A 18 -4.67 2.46 -6.01
C ILE A 18 -3.81 3.70 -6.28
N ALA A 19 -2.63 3.56 -6.88
CA ALA A 19 -1.75 4.68 -7.20
C ALA A 19 -2.45 5.76 -8.05
N ARG A 20 -3.20 5.35 -9.08
CA ARG A 20 -3.97 6.26 -9.95
C ARG A 20 -5.03 7.03 -9.16
N ARG A 21 -5.77 6.38 -8.25
CA ARG A 21 -6.76 7.05 -7.40
C ARG A 21 -6.12 8.04 -6.45
N LEU A 22 -5.00 7.68 -5.82
CA LEU A 22 -4.29 8.58 -4.92
C LEU A 22 -3.74 9.82 -5.65
N ASN A 23 -3.26 9.67 -6.87
CA ASN A 23 -2.82 10.79 -7.71
C ASN A 23 -3.98 11.67 -8.16
N ARG A 24 -5.11 11.07 -8.54
CA ARG A 24 -6.34 11.80 -8.91
C ARG A 24 -6.84 12.65 -7.75
N ASP A 25 -6.79 12.11 -6.55
CA ASP A 25 -7.24 12.78 -5.34
C ASP A 25 -6.16 13.72 -4.76
N GLU A 26 -5.08 13.97 -5.53
CA GLU A 26 -3.97 14.87 -5.21
C GLU A 26 -3.35 14.62 -3.83
N ILE A 27 -3.36 13.36 -3.35
CA ILE A 27 -2.89 13.11 -2.01
C ILE A 27 -1.36 13.17 -1.98
N PRO A 28 -0.76 14.02 -1.12
CA PRO A 28 0.69 14.13 -1.03
C PRO A 28 1.33 12.79 -0.73
N THR A 29 2.44 12.50 -1.39
CA THR A 29 3.25 11.35 -1.01
C THR A 29 4.00 11.69 0.28
N GLY A 30 4.06 10.74 1.22
CA GLY A 30 4.63 11.00 2.54
C GLY A 30 6.15 11.25 2.56
N GLN A 31 6.89 10.92 1.49
CA GLN A 31 8.36 11.03 1.41
C GLN A 31 8.83 11.94 0.27
N GLY A 32 8.00 12.86 -0.21
CA GLY A 32 8.39 13.83 -1.24
C GLY A 32 8.53 13.25 -2.66
N GLY A 33 7.99 12.06 -2.91
CA GLY A 33 7.84 11.54 -4.27
C GLY A 33 6.87 12.39 -5.10
N ARG A 34 7.17 12.57 -6.39
CA ARG A 34 6.38 13.44 -7.29
C ARG A 34 4.93 12.97 -7.47
N GLN A 35 4.68 11.67 -7.31
CA GLN A 35 3.36 11.03 -7.43
C GLN A 35 3.39 9.66 -6.76
N TRP A 36 2.22 9.07 -6.56
CA TRP A 36 2.06 7.68 -6.20
C TRP A 36 2.44 6.77 -7.38
N TRP A 37 3.43 5.91 -7.16
CA TRP A 37 3.79 4.81 -8.05
C TRP A 37 3.27 3.49 -7.46
N PRO A 38 2.98 2.47 -8.29
CA PRO A 38 2.62 1.14 -7.79
C PRO A 38 3.66 0.54 -6.83
N SER A 39 4.94 0.81 -7.07
CA SER A 39 6.05 0.41 -6.20
C SER A 39 6.02 1.11 -4.84
N THR A 40 5.64 2.39 -4.80
CA THR A 40 5.44 3.15 -3.55
C THR A 40 4.27 2.57 -2.75
N VAL A 41 3.16 2.21 -3.42
CA VAL A 41 2.01 1.53 -2.78
C VAL A 41 2.45 0.20 -2.15
N ARG A 42 3.23 -0.60 -2.88
CA ARG A 42 3.80 -1.86 -2.37
C ARG A 42 4.66 -1.63 -1.13
N ALA A 43 5.55 -0.64 -1.15
CA ALA A 43 6.42 -0.32 -0.01
C ALA A 43 5.61 0.05 1.24
N VAL A 44 4.52 0.81 1.08
CA VAL A 44 3.61 1.15 2.17
C VAL A 44 2.93 -0.11 2.72
N LEU A 45 2.42 -0.99 1.87
CA LEU A 45 1.79 -2.24 2.30
C LEU A 45 2.76 -3.13 3.09
N LEU A 46 3.99 -3.30 2.58
CA LEU A 46 5.03 -4.10 3.23
C LEU A 46 5.39 -3.57 4.63
N ARG A 47 5.51 -2.24 4.79
CA ARG A 47 5.77 -1.60 6.07
C ARG A 47 4.59 -1.68 7.04
N SER A 48 3.38 -1.77 6.51
CA SER A 48 2.13 -1.78 7.30
C SER A 48 1.71 -3.17 7.74
N SER A 49 2.24 -4.21 7.10
CA SER A 49 2.12 -5.57 7.60
C SER A 49 2.97 -5.69 8.87
N PRO A 50 2.40 -6.11 10.01
CA PRO A 50 3.21 -6.39 11.19
C PRO A 50 4.26 -7.47 10.84
N PRO A 51 5.51 -7.35 11.31
CA PRO A 51 6.49 -8.41 11.17
C PRO A 51 6.02 -9.60 12.02
N GLY A 52 5.44 -10.63 11.38
CA GLY A 52 5.02 -11.84 12.07
C GLY A 52 3.66 -12.39 11.66
N SER A 53 3.52 -12.77 10.40
CA SER A 53 2.56 -13.81 9.97
C SER A 53 3.21 -14.77 8.98
N ALA A 54 4.50 -15.05 9.20
CA ALA A 54 5.22 -16.15 8.57
C ALA A 54 5.34 -17.31 9.57
N ARG A 55 4.33 -18.19 9.51
CA ARG A 55 4.37 -19.65 9.75
C ARG A 55 4.94 -20.16 11.09
N ALA A 56 4.02 -20.43 12.02
CA ALA A 56 4.14 -21.57 12.91
C ALA A 56 4.07 -22.86 12.06
N VAL A 57 5.20 -23.52 11.83
CA VAL A 57 5.23 -24.94 11.45
C VAL A 57 5.24 -25.73 12.76
N ARG A 58 4.19 -26.52 12.98
CA ARG A 58 4.09 -27.48 14.08
C ARG A 58 5.06 -28.65 13.85
N THR A 59 5.56 -29.13 14.98
CA THR A 59 6.48 -30.23 15.26
C THR A 59 6.06 -31.56 14.65
#